data_AF-A0A1Y5HRC7-F1
#
_entry.id   AF-A0A1Y5HRC7-F1
#
_cell.length_a   1.000
_cell.length_b   1.000
_cell.length_c   1.000
_cell.angle_alpha   90.00
_cell.angle_beta   90.00
_cell.angle_gamma   90.00
#
_symmetry.space_group_name_H-M   'P 1'
#
loop_
_entity.id
_entity.type
_entity.pdbx_description
1 polymer ?
#
loop_
_entity_poly.entity_id
_entity_poly.type
_entity_poly.pdbx_seq_one_letter_code
_entity_poly.pdbx_strand_id
1 'polypeptide(L)'
;MSGWADLIRRILRWGLSLLFPELGLGRHRLRLPSVIAMLALGIWAMLDVTAAGTALWLLLPNDTGISWSLLLAVYFLALGAVIVSFAPGGLGPFELTLFTLLPSQNPGELMTAIIAFRLVYFAVPALVSAVFLACPDC
;
A
#
# COMPACT_ATOMS: atom_id res chain seq x y z
N MET A 1 -47.34 -12.79 14.90
CA MET A 1 -46.86 -11.52 14.28
C MET A 1 -45.51 -11.03 14.82
N SER A 2 -44.81 -11.77 15.69
CA SER A 2 -43.53 -11.36 16.33
C SER A 2 -42.26 -11.77 15.58
N GLY A 3 -42.31 -12.76 14.68
CA GLY A 3 -41.12 -13.31 14.02
C GLY A 3 -40.37 -12.32 13.10
N TRP A 4 -41.10 -11.41 12.44
CA TRP A 4 -40.48 -10.36 11.61
C TRP A 4 -39.74 -9.32 12.44
N ALA A 5 -40.25 -8.96 13.62
CA ALA A 5 -39.59 -8.02 14.54
C ALA A 5 -38.30 -8.61 15.13
N ASP A 6 -38.24 -9.93 15.34
CA ASP A 6 -37.05 -10.61 15.82
C ASP A 6 -35.99 -10.81 14.73
N LEU A 7 -36.42 -11.03 13.48
CA LEU A 7 -35.54 -11.06 12.31
C LEU A 7 -34.91 -9.69 12.06
N ILE A 8 -35.70 -8.61 12.10
CA ILE A 8 -35.21 -7.23 11.97
C ILE A 8 -34.22 -6.90 13.09
N ARG A 9 -34.54 -7.25 14.35
CA ARG A 9 -33.61 -7.05 15.49
C ARG A 9 -32.34 -7.90 15.37
N ARG A 10 -32.36 -9.04 14.69
CA ARG A 10 -31.16 -9.85 14.42
C ARG A 10 -30.32 -9.20 13.33
N ILE A 11 -30.89 -8.80 12.21
CA ILE A 11 -30.17 -8.12 11.13
C ILE A 11 -29.55 -6.81 11.61
N LEU A 12 -30.30 -6.02 12.40
CA LEU A 12 -29.81 -4.77 12.98
C LEU A 12 -28.63 -5.01 13.93
N ARG A 13 -28.69 -6.06 14.77
CA ARG A 13 -27.57 -6.44 15.65
C ARG A 13 -26.37 -6.98 14.89
N TRP A 14 -26.58 -7.72 13.80
CA TRP A 14 -25.51 -8.19 12.90
C TRP A 14 -24.83 -7.03 12.17
N GLY A 15 -25.60 -6.06 11.67
CA GLY A 15 -25.08 -4.82 11.10
C GLY A 15 -24.34 -3.95 12.13
N LEU A 16 -24.83 -3.90 13.37
CA LEU A 16 -24.20 -3.15 14.46
C LEU A 16 -22.94 -3.86 15.00
N SER A 17 -22.84 -5.18 14.93
CA SER A 17 -21.63 -5.94 15.27
C SER A 17 -20.48 -5.77 14.27
N LEU A 18 -20.76 -5.29 13.04
CA LEU A 18 -19.72 -4.85 12.11
C LEU A 18 -19.14 -3.48 12.49
N LEU A 19 -19.88 -2.65 13.25
CA LEU A 19 -19.42 -1.33 13.67
C LEU A 19 -18.41 -1.39 14.83
N PHE A 20 -18.44 -2.43 15.65
CA PHE A 20 -17.46 -2.70 16.71
C PHE A 20 -17.21 -4.22 16.85
N PRO A 21 -16.49 -4.85 15.91
CA PRO A 21 -16.18 -6.27 16.04
C PRO A 21 -15.13 -6.43 17.15
N GLU A 22 -15.56 -6.76 18.37
CA GLU A 22 -14.67 -7.45 19.30
C GLU A 22 -14.55 -8.90 18.82
N LEU A 23 -13.65 -9.16 17.87
CA LEU A 23 -13.32 -10.51 17.43
C LEU A 23 -12.59 -11.20 18.58
N GLY A 24 -13.31 -12.05 19.32
CA GLY A 24 -12.71 -12.97 20.28
C GLY A 24 -11.97 -14.08 19.54
N LEU A 25 -10.67 -13.90 19.27
CA LEU A 25 -9.80 -14.98 18.81
C LEU A 25 -9.27 -15.71 20.05
N GLY A 26 -10.03 -16.69 20.54
CA GLY A 26 -9.68 -17.45 21.76
C GLY A 26 -9.69 -16.59 23.02
N ARG A 27 -8.56 -16.50 23.74
CA ARG A 27 -8.40 -15.67 24.96
C ARG A 27 -8.18 -14.18 24.68
N HIS A 28 -7.95 -13.77 23.43
CA HIS A 28 -7.70 -12.38 23.06
C HIS A 28 -8.92 -11.75 22.39
N ARG A 29 -9.40 -10.62 22.93
CA ARG A 29 -10.45 -9.79 22.31
C ARG A 29 -9.77 -8.76 21.41
N LEU A 30 -9.78 -9.00 20.10
CA LEU A 30 -9.30 -8.04 19.12
C LEU A 30 -10.42 -7.03 18.83
N ARG A 31 -10.23 -5.78 19.23
CA ARG A 31 -11.10 -4.67 18.84
C ARG A 31 -10.75 -4.28 17.42
N LEU A 32 -11.55 -4.71 16.45
CA LEU A 32 -11.40 -4.23 15.09
C LEU A 32 -11.82 -2.76 15.00
N PRO A 33 -11.13 -1.96 14.17
CA PRO A 33 -11.55 -0.60 13.86
C PRO A 33 -12.94 -0.60 13.23
N SER A 34 -13.69 0.49 13.40
CA SER A 34 -15.02 0.62 12.81
C SER A 34 -14.96 0.53 11.28
N VAL A 35 -16.06 0.11 10.63
CA VAL A 35 -16.14 0.04 9.15
C VAL A 35 -15.74 1.36 8.49
N ILE A 36 -16.13 2.49 9.10
CA ILE A 36 -15.77 3.83 8.62
C ILE A 36 -14.24 4.03 8.66
N ALA A 37 -13.60 3.63 9.76
CA ALA A 37 -12.15 3.70 9.88
C ALA A 37 -11.46 2.74 8.88
N MET A 38 -11.98 1.54 8.67
CA MET A 38 -11.46 0.60 7.67
C MET A 38 -11.54 1.16 6.26
N LEU A 39 -12.68 1.76 5.88
CA LEU A 39 -12.85 2.40 4.57
C LEU A 39 -11.94 3.61 4.42
N ALA A 40 -11.84 4.46 5.45
CA ALA A 40 -10.95 5.61 5.42
C ALA A 40 -9.49 5.19 5.24
N LEU A 41 -9.03 4.19 5.99
CA LEU A 41 -7.68 3.64 5.85
C LEU A 41 -7.46 3.01 4.48
N GLY A 42 -8.46 2.30 3.94
CA GLY A 42 -8.40 1.73 2.59
C GLY A 42 -8.24 2.81 1.51
N ILE A 43 -8.99 3.91 1.61
CA ILE A 43 -8.88 5.05 0.68
C ILE A 43 -7.50 5.70 0.79
N TRP A 44 -7.02 5.96 2.01
CA TRP A 44 -5.69 6.53 2.22
C TRP A 44 -4.58 5.63 1.70
N ALA A 45 -4.66 4.32 1.94
CA ALA A 45 -3.70 3.35 1.42
C ALA A 45 -3.74 3.30 -0.12
N MET A 46 -4.93 3.37 -0.72
CA MET A 46 -5.05 3.42 -2.18
C MET A 46 -4.45 4.71 -2.74
N LEU A 47 -4.70 5.86 -2.11
CA LEU A 47 -4.12 7.14 -2.51
C LEU A 47 -2.60 7.13 -2.40
N ASP A 48 -2.06 6.59 -1.31
CA ASP A 48 -0.62 6.42 -1.11
C ASP A 48 0.00 5.54 -2.20
N VAL A 49 -0.53 4.35 -2.44
CA VAL A 49 -0.01 3.42 -3.45
C VAL A 49 -0.11 4.01 -4.86
N THR A 50 -1.21 4.71 -5.17
CA THR A 50 -1.36 5.37 -6.47
C THR A 50 -0.40 6.55 -6.66
N ALA A 51 -0.18 7.36 -5.63
CA ALA A 51 0.79 8.44 -5.66
C ALA A 51 2.22 7.90 -5.83
N ALA A 52 2.61 6.89 -5.04
CA ALA A 52 3.93 6.30 -5.11
C ALA A 52 4.20 5.58 -6.45
N GLY A 53 3.23 4.81 -6.95
CA GLY A 53 3.31 4.18 -8.27
C GLY A 53 3.39 5.21 -9.41
N THR A 54 2.66 6.33 -9.30
CA THR A 54 2.75 7.42 -10.27
C THR A 54 4.11 8.12 -10.22
N ALA A 55 4.70 8.30 -9.04
CA ALA A 55 6.05 8.85 -8.92
C ALA A 55 7.10 7.97 -9.62
N LEU A 56 6.99 6.64 -9.50
CA LEU A 56 7.84 5.72 -10.27
C LEU A 56 7.61 5.85 -11.78
N TRP A 57 6.35 5.93 -12.23
CA TRP A 57 6.02 6.11 -13.65
C TRP A 57 6.57 7.42 -14.23
N LEU A 58 6.54 8.51 -13.47
CA LEU A 58 7.11 9.81 -13.88
C LEU A 58 8.63 9.79 -13.99
N LEU A 59 9.31 8.86 -13.30
CA LEU A 59 10.76 8.69 -13.37
C LEU A 59 11.20 7.73 -14.48
N LEU A 60 10.27 7.02 -15.12
CA LEU A 60 10.59 6.23 -16.30
C LEU A 60 10.91 7.16 -17.49
N PRO A 61 11.87 6.80 -18.34
CA PRO A 61 12.08 7.50 -19.59
C PRO A 61 10.84 7.37 -20.50
N ASN A 62 10.55 8.43 -21.25
CA ASN A 62 9.35 8.54 -22.10
C ASN A 62 9.27 7.46 -23.18
N ASP A 63 10.42 6.88 -23.56
CA ASP A 63 10.54 5.95 -24.68
C ASP A 63 10.27 4.49 -24.30
N THR A 64 9.94 4.20 -23.04
CA THR A 64 9.73 2.83 -22.54
C THR A 64 8.45 2.17 -23.03
N GLY A 65 7.46 2.94 -23.49
CA GLY A 65 6.16 2.42 -23.95
C GLY A 65 5.29 1.80 -22.84
N ILE A 66 5.66 1.98 -21.57
CA ILE A 66 4.92 1.45 -20.42
C ILE A 66 3.76 2.40 -20.07
N SER A 67 2.53 1.89 -20.15
CA SER A 67 1.35 2.67 -19.77
C SER A 67 1.26 2.86 -18.24
N TRP A 68 0.72 3.99 -17.83
CA TRP A 68 0.54 4.32 -16.40
C TRP A 68 -0.28 3.26 -15.66
N SER A 69 -1.38 2.79 -16.26
CA SER A 69 -2.26 1.77 -15.66
C SER A 69 -1.58 0.42 -15.49
N LEU A 70 -0.75 0.00 -16.47
CA LEU A 70 0.03 -1.23 -16.37
C LEU A 70 1.06 -1.11 -15.24
N LEU A 71 1.83 -0.02 -15.22
CA LEU A 71 2.83 0.19 -14.17
C LEU A 71 2.19 0.21 -12.80
N LEU A 72 1.06 0.87 -12.63
CA LEU A 72 0.34 0.95 -11.36
C LEU A 72 -0.13 -0.43 -10.87
N ALA A 73 -0.68 -1.25 -11.76
CA ALA A 73 -1.09 -2.61 -11.44
C ALA A 73 0.11 -3.49 -11.04
N VAL A 74 1.21 -3.40 -11.78
CA VAL A 74 2.44 -4.14 -11.46
C VAL A 74 3.07 -3.64 -10.16
N TYR A 75 3.07 -2.33 -9.91
CA TYR A 75 3.57 -1.74 -8.67
C TYR A 75 2.79 -2.25 -7.45
N PHE A 76 1.46 -2.33 -7.55
CA PHE A 76 0.62 -2.91 -6.50
C PHE A 76 0.97 -4.37 -6.21
N LEU A 77 1.18 -5.18 -7.26
CA LEU A 77 1.62 -6.57 -7.12
C LEU A 77 3.03 -6.69 -6.52
N ALA A 78 3.95 -5.81 -6.92
CA ALA A 78 5.31 -5.76 -6.39
C ALA A 78 5.32 -5.43 -4.90
N LEU A 79 4.48 -4.50 -4.43
CA LEU A 79 4.29 -4.25 -3.00
C LEU A 79 3.75 -5.49 -2.27
N GLY A 80 2.78 -6.19 -2.85
CA GLY A 80 2.29 -7.46 -2.32
C GLY A 80 3.40 -8.51 -2.18
N ALA A 81 4.25 -8.65 -3.19
CA ALA A 81 5.39 -9.56 -3.17
C ALA A 81 6.39 -9.20 -2.07
N VAL A 82 6.69 -7.91 -1.89
CA VAL A 82 7.53 -7.42 -0.78
C VAL A 82 6.94 -7.81 0.57
N ILE A 83 5.63 -7.59 0.78
CA ILE A 83 4.95 -7.91 2.04
C ILE A 83 5.02 -9.41 2.34
N VAL A 84 4.70 -10.25 1.35
CA VAL A 84 4.69 -11.72 1.52
C VAL A 84 6.10 -12.26 1.81
N SER A 85 7.11 -11.65 1.20
CA SER A 85 8.51 -12.06 1.38
C SER A 85 9.15 -11.59 2.69
N PHE A 86 8.53 -10.65 3.40
CA PHE A 86 9.13 -9.96 4.55
C PHE A 86 10.54 -9.39 4.28
N ALA A 87 10.81 -9.02 3.01
CA ALA A 87 12.11 -8.52 2.62
C ALA A 87 12.41 -7.16 3.29
N PRO A 88 13.53 -7.01 4.01
CA PRO A 88 13.90 -5.76 4.65
C PRO A 88 14.10 -4.67 3.58
N GLY A 89 13.39 -3.55 3.71
CA GLY A 89 13.45 -2.45 2.73
C GLY A 89 12.94 -2.80 1.33
N GLY A 90 12.24 -3.94 1.17
CA GLY A 90 11.65 -4.39 -0.10
C GLY A 90 12.65 -4.66 -1.22
N LEU A 91 13.95 -4.80 -0.91
CA LEU A 91 15.00 -5.09 -1.89
C LEU A 91 14.89 -6.52 -2.40
N GLY A 92 14.86 -6.69 -3.73
CA GLY A 92 14.78 -7.97 -4.41
C GLY A 92 13.39 -8.24 -4.98
N PRO A 93 12.39 -8.60 -4.16
CA PRO A 93 11.04 -8.93 -4.64
C PRO A 93 10.37 -7.80 -5.40
N PHE A 94 10.64 -6.54 -5.03
CA PHE A 94 10.10 -5.37 -5.73
C PHE A 94 10.64 -5.30 -7.17
N GLU A 95 11.96 -5.30 -7.32
CA GLU A 95 12.65 -5.25 -8.62
C GLU A 95 12.32 -6.46 -9.48
N LEU A 96 12.37 -7.66 -8.90
CA LEU A 96 12.07 -8.91 -9.59
C LEU A 96 10.64 -8.92 -10.13
N THR A 97 9.67 -8.42 -9.35
CA THR A 97 8.28 -8.35 -9.81
C THR A 97 8.12 -7.34 -10.96
N LEU A 98 8.81 -6.19 -10.89
CA LEU A 98 8.81 -5.22 -11.99
C LEU A 98 9.46 -5.79 -13.26
N PHE A 99 10.62 -6.41 -13.17
CA PHE A 99 11.31 -7.01 -14.32
C PHE A 99 10.56 -8.19 -14.93
N THR A 100 9.81 -8.94 -14.12
CA THR A 100 9.07 -10.10 -14.63
C THR A 100 7.75 -9.70 -15.30
N LEU A 101 7.08 -8.66 -14.80
CA LEU A 101 5.75 -8.28 -15.29
C LEU A 101 5.74 -7.11 -16.28
N LEU A 102 6.78 -6.27 -16.31
CA LEU A 102 6.86 -5.17 -17.26
C LEU A 102 7.57 -5.61 -18.55
N PRO A 103 6.97 -5.36 -19.73
CA PRO A 103 7.63 -5.56 -21.01
C PRO A 103 8.63 -4.43 -21.25
N SER A 104 9.81 -4.49 -20.63
CA SER A 104 10.85 -3.47 -20.81
C SER A 104 11.83 -3.88 -21.92
N GLN A 105 12.06 -2.97 -22.88
CA GLN A 105 13.05 -3.18 -23.94
C GLN A 105 14.49 -2.97 -23.45
N ASN A 106 14.65 -2.18 -22.39
CA ASN A 106 15.94 -1.89 -21.77
C ASN A 106 15.87 -2.06 -20.24
N PRO A 107 16.34 -3.20 -19.69
CA PRO A 107 16.36 -3.43 -18.25
C PRO A 107 17.18 -2.39 -17.46
N GLY A 108 18.19 -1.77 -18.10
CA GLY A 108 19.01 -0.74 -17.48
C GLY A 108 18.24 0.55 -17.20
N GLU A 109 17.34 0.94 -18.10
CA GLU A 109 16.48 2.11 -17.90
C GLU A 109 15.48 1.90 -16.76
N LEU A 110 14.87 0.71 -16.70
CA LEU A 110 13.98 0.35 -15.59
C LEU A 110 14.73 0.35 -14.25
N MET A 111 15.95 -0.21 -14.21
CA MET A 111 16.79 -0.17 -13.00
C MET A 111 17.14 1.27 -12.61
N THR A 112 17.47 2.11 -13.59
CA THR A 112 17.80 3.53 -13.35
C THR A 112 16.61 4.27 -12.74
N ALA A 113 15.41 4.06 -13.27
CA ALA A 113 14.19 4.63 -12.74
C ALA A 113 13.86 4.13 -11.33
N ILE A 114 14.07 2.83 -11.05
CA ILE A 114 13.90 2.26 -9.71
C ILE A 114 14.88 2.89 -8.70
N ILE A 115 16.14 3.07 -9.08
CA ILE A 115 17.15 3.72 -8.24
C ILE A 115 16.76 5.17 -7.98
N ALA A 116 16.39 5.91 -9.02
CA ALA A 116 15.92 7.30 -8.90
C ALA A 116 14.69 7.39 -7.98
N PHE A 117 13.72 6.48 -8.14
CA PHE A 117 12.55 6.38 -7.29
C PHE A 117 12.95 6.16 -5.84
N ARG A 118 13.90 5.26 -5.57
CA ARG A 118 14.38 5.00 -4.21
C ARG A 118 15.05 6.21 -3.57
N LEU A 119 15.81 6.99 -4.36
CA LEU A 119 16.42 8.22 -3.87
C LEU A 119 15.35 9.25 -3.47
N VAL A 120 14.35 9.44 -4.32
CA VAL A 120 13.27 10.41 -4.06
C VAL A 120 12.36 9.95 -2.93
N TYR A 121 11.95 8.68 -2.92
CA TYR A 121 10.93 8.17 -2.00
C TYR A 121 11.50 7.76 -0.64
N PHE A 122 12.76 7.29 -0.57
CA PHE A 122 13.37 6.86 0.69
C PHE A 122 14.49 7.81 1.14
N ALA A 123 15.44 8.15 0.26
CA ALA A 123 16.63 8.89 0.68
C ALA A 123 16.31 10.35 1.02
N VAL A 124 15.48 11.04 0.25
CA VAL A 124 15.09 12.43 0.53
C VAL A 124 14.39 12.56 1.89
N PRO A 125 13.33 11.79 2.21
CA PRO A 125 12.71 11.84 3.54
C PRO A 125 13.67 11.47 4.67
N ALA A 126 14.55 10.49 4.45
CA ALA A 126 15.55 10.10 5.44
C ALA A 126 16.55 11.21 5.72
N LEU A 127 17.03 11.91 4.69
CA LEU A 127 17.94 13.05 4.83
C LEU A 127 17.26 14.23 5.53
N VAL A 128 16.02 14.55 5.15
CA VAL A 128 15.23 15.59 5.82
C VAL A 128 15.09 15.26 7.30
N SER A 129 14.68 14.03 7.63
CA SER A 129 14.56 13.56 9.01
C SER A 129 15.89 13.62 9.77
N ALA A 130 17.00 13.25 9.12
CA ALA A 130 18.34 13.30 9.72
C ALA A 130 18.78 14.74 10.01
N VAL A 131 18.46 15.70 9.14
CA VAL A 131 18.76 17.13 9.37
C VAL A 131 17.99 17.64 10.59
N PHE A 132 16.68 17.36 10.69
CA PHE A 132 15.89 17.73 11.87
C PHE A 132 16.42 17.09 13.16
N LEU A 133 16.92 15.86 13.09
CA LEU A 133 17.48 15.17 14.25
C LEU A 133 18.87 15.73 14.63
N ALA A 134 19.67 16.12 13.65
CA ALA A 134 21.01 16.66 13.87
C ALA A 134 20.99 18.12 14.36
N CYS A 135 19.97 18.90 14.00
CA CYS A 135 19.71 20.20 14.59
C CYS A 135 18.28 20.27 15.15
N PRO A 136 18.05 19.80 16.39
CA PRO A 136 16.74 19.89 17.03
C PRO A 136 16.39 21.33 17.46
N ASP A 137 17.39 22.20 17.57
CA ASP A 137 17.27 23.59 18.02
C ASP A 137 17.36 24.62 16.87
N CYS A 138 17.44 24.14 15.62
CA CYS A 138 17.15 24.91 14.41
C CYS A 138 15.68 24.66 14.03
#